data_AF-A0A379DX04-F1
#
_entry.id   AF-A0A379DX04-F1
#
_cell.length_a   1.000
_cell.length_b   1.000
_cell.length_c   1.000
_cell.angle_alpha   90.00
_cell.angle_beta   90.00
_cell.angle_gamma   90.00
#
_symmetry.space_group_name_H-M   'P 1'
#
loop_
_entity.id
_entity.type
_entity.pdbx_description
1 polymer ?
#
loop_
_entity_poly.entity_id
_entity_poly.type
_entity_poly.pdbx_seq_one_letter_code
_entity_poly.pdbx_strand_id
1 'polypeptide(L)'
;MFDGESVLQETIIVKVRKTQQQPSTIRITTSSTSDFSDVRSFETPYDTVVGKNEYVYLVTNEDDADVLQKINHFDKTFPEINLKMQTGIIVDFRTREVLRNELEEGAYPLLYSQHIKGG
;
A
#
# COMPACT_ATOMS: atom_id res chain seq x y z
N MET A 1 -11.23 -15.24 -23.35
CA MET A 1 -11.50 -15.17 -21.90
C MET A 1 -11.74 -16.59 -21.43
N PHE A 2 -11.09 -17.00 -20.35
CA PHE A 2 -11.40 -18.28 -19.70
C PHE A 2 -12.75 -18.10 -19.00
N ASP A 3 -13.78 -18.63 -19.63
CA ASP A 3 -15.17 -18.52 -19.22
C ASP A 3 -15.53 -19.80 -18.45
N GLY A 4 -15.50 -19.76 -17.11
CA GLY A 4 -15.87 -20.94 -16.32
C GLY A 4 -15.60 -20.94 -14.82
N GLU A 5 -14.73 -20.08 -14.29
CA GLU A 5 -14.48 -20.02 -12.84
C GLU A 5 -14.54 -18.59 -12.33
N SER A 6 -15.34 -18.34 -11.29
CA SER A 6 -15.38 -17.07 -10.54
C SER A 6 -14.17 -16.93 -9.62
N VAL A 7 -12.99 -17.28 -10.13
CA VAL A 7 -11.71 -17.02 -9.48
C VAL A 7 -11.12 -15.82 -10.20
N LEU A 8 -10.97 -14.71 -9.49
CA LEU A 8 -10.19 -13.58 -10.00
C LEU A 8 -8.77 -14.08 -10.24
N GLN A 9 -8.36 -14.15 -11.49
CA GLN A 9 -7.00 -14.51 -11.88
C GLN A 9 -6.29 -13.27 -12.40
N GLU A 10 -5.18 -12.94 -11.76
CA GLU A 10 -4.27 -11.89 -12.18
C GLU A 10 -3.06 -12.54 -12.86
N THR A 11 -2.67 -12.05 -14.04
CA THR A 11 -1.48 -12.56 -14.76
C THR A 11 -0.39 -11.51 -14.71
N ILE A 12 0.77 -11.88 -14.14
CA ILE A 12 1.95 -11.02 -14.08
C ILE A 12 3.02 -11.56 -15.03
N ILE A 13 3.47 -10.73 -15.97
CA ILE A 13 4.57 -11.04 -16.87
C ILE A 13 5.78 -10.20 -16.46
N VAL A 14 6.88 -10.87 -16.08
CA VAL A 14 8.09 -10.19 -15.60
C VAL A 14 9.22 -10.32 -16.60
N LYS A 15 9.84 -9.17 -16.94
CA LYS A 15 11.08 -9.10 -17.71
C LYS A 15 12.16 -8.44 -16.86
N VAL A 16 13.24 -9.15 -16.62
CA VAL A 16 14.36 -8.64 -15.81
C VAL A 16 15.54 -8.27 -16.70
N ARG A 17 16.17 -7.13 -16.41
CA ARG A 17 17.44 -6.72 -16.99
C ARG A 17 18.43 -6.44 -15.88
N LYS A 18 19.57 -7.14 -15.88
CA LYS A 18 20.66 -6.85 -14.95
C LYS A 18 21.30 -5.50 -15.30
N THR A 19 21.50 -4.65 -14.30
CA THR A 19 22.20 -3.36 -14.40
C THR A 19 23.15 -3.20 -13.21
N GLN A 20 24.21 -2.42 -13.38
CA GLN A 20 25.10 -2.03 -12.27
C GLN A 20 24.69 -0.67 -11.66
N GLN A 21 23.92 0.12 -12.39
CA GLN A 21 23.46 1.43 -11.98
C GLN A 21 21.96 1.38 -11.73
N GLN A 22 21.56 1.77 -10.52
CA GLN A 22 20.16 1.95 -10.17
C GLN A 22 19.65 3.24 -10.83
N PRO A 23 18.53 3.20 -11.56
CA PRO A 23 17.95 4.41 -12.14
C PRO A 23 17.37 5.30 -11.03
N SER A 24 17.36 6.61 -11.25
CA SER A 24 16.77 7.57 -10.31
C SER A 24 15.24 7.53 -10.32
N THR A 25 14.64 7.27 -11.47
CA THR A 25 13.18 7.23 -11.67
C THR A 25 12.74 5.95 -12.38
N ILE A 26 11.48 5.59 -12.18
CA ILE A 26 10.77 4.54 -12.91
C ILE A 26 9.62 5.19 -13.68
N ARG A 27 9.48 4.81 -14.95
CA ARG A 27 8.31 5.16 -15.76
C ARG A 27 7.26 4.08 -15.63
N ILE A 28 6.07 4.48 -15.24
CA ILE A 28 4.91 3.61 -15.09
C ILE A 28 3.93 3.91 -16.22
N THR A 29 3.38 2.86 -16.81
CA THR A 29 2.41 2.95 -17.90
C THR A 29 1.23 2.05 -17.57
N THR A 30 0.02 2.60 -17.60
CA THR A 30 -1.22 1.89 -17.30
C THR A 30 -2.27 2.09 -18.39
N SER A 31 -3.17 1.11 -18.52
CA SER A 31 -4.30 1.13 -19.44
C SER A 31 -5.40 0.23 -18.86
N SER A 32 -6.65 0.66 -18.97
CA SER A 32 -7.81 -0.13 -18.55
C SER A 32 -8.43 -0.93 -19.70
N THR A 33 -7.97 -0.71 -20.94
CA THR A 33 -8.49 -1.38 -22.13
C THR A 33 -7.48 -2.38 -22.71
N SER A 34 -7.98 -3.46 -23.30
CA SER A 34 -7.13 -4.48 -23.93
C SER A 34 -6.46 -4.03 -25.23
N ASP A 35 -6.97 -2.95 -25.83
CA ASP A 35 -6.43 -2.34 -27.05
C ASP A 35 -5.49 -1.16 -26.77
N PHE A 36 -5.21 -0.85 -25.50
CA PHE A 36 -4.33 0.24 -25.07
C PHE A 36 -4.75 1.63 -25.58
N SER A 37 -6.04 1.85 -25.85
CA SER A 37 -6.55 3.13 -26.31
C SER A 37 -6.52 4.24 -25.24
N ASP A 38 -6.44 3.87 -23.95
CA ASP A 38 -6.47 4.79 -22.82
C ASP A 38 -5.13 4.87 -22.04
N VAL A 39 -4.01 4.63 -22.73
CA VAL A 39 -2.68 4.62 -22.10
C VAL A 39 -2.38 5.93 -21.35
N ARG A 40 -2.00 5.77 -20.09
CA ARG A 40 -1.50 6.84 -19.21
C ARG A 40 -0.08 6.49 -18.78
N SER A 41 0.74 7.51 -18.54
CA SER A 41 2.10 7.30 -18.05
C SER A 41 2.56 8.43 -17.17
N PHE A 42 3.35 8.10 -16.16
CA PHE A 42 3.98 9.05 -15.26
C PHE A 42 5.34 8.52 -14.80
N GLU A 43 6.16 9.41 -14.24
CA GLU A 43 7.45 9.05 -13.66
C GLU A 43 7.41 9.26 -12.15
N THR A 44 8.08 8.38 -11.41
CA THR A 44 8.22 8.48 -9.96
C THR A 44 9.63 8.04 -9.54
N PRO A 45 10.18 8.53 -8.42
CA PRO A 45 11.43 8.03 -7.86
C PRO A 45 11.44 6.50 -7.72
N TYR A 46 12.61 5.90 -7.97
CA TYR A 46 12.76 4.43 -7.95
C TYR A 46 12.41 3.82 -6.59
N ASP A 47 12.80 4.50 -5.52
CA ASP A 47 12.57 4.12 -4.13
C ASP A 47 11.10 4.26 -3.69
N THR A 48 10.26 4.99 -4.43
CA THR A 48 8.80 4.96 -4.25
C THR A 48 8.24 3.57 -4.57
N VAL A 49 8.71 2.98 -5.68
CA VAL A 49 8.16 1.75 -6.26
C VAL A 49 8.88 0.51 -5.74
N VAL A 50 10.19 0.60 -5.54
CA VAL A 50 11.01 -0.48 -4.99
C VAL A 50 11.32 -0.13 -3.54
N GLY A 51 10.58 -0.75 -2.62
CA GLY A 51 10.73 -0.52 -1.19
C GLY A 51 12.07 -1.04 -0.66
N LYS A 52 12.50 -0.48 0.49
CA LYS A 52 13.71 -0.93 1.22
C LYS A 52 13.65 -2.41 1.64
N ASN A 53 12.45 -2.97 1.70
CA ASN A 53 12.14 -4.36 1.99
C ASN A 53 12.21 -5.26 0.74
N GLU A 54 12.75 -4.77 -0.38
CA GLU A 54 12.89 -5.48 -1.67
C GLU A 54 11.56 -5.84 -2.35
N TYR A 55 10.43 -5.29 -1.88
CA TYR A 55 9.15 -5.42 -2.55
C TYR A 55 9.02 -4.41 -3.69
N VAL A 56 8.34 -4.83 -4.75
CA VAL A 56 7.93 -3.96 -5.86
C VAL A 56 6.44 -3.67 -5.71
N TYR A 57 6.10 -2.41 -5.49
CA TYR A 57 4.72 -1.96 -5.39
C TYR A 57 4.13 -1.73 -6.79
N LEU A 58 2.93 -2.27 -7.04
CA LEU A 58 2.21 -2.07 -8.29
C LEU A 58 1.40 -0.77 -8.21
N VAL A 59 2.01 0.32 -8.68
CA VAL A 59 1.40 1.65 -8.71
C VAL A 59 0.68 1.85 -10.04
N THR A 60 -0.55 2.38 -10.01
CA THR A 60 -1.36 2.50 -11.23
C THR A 60 -1.59 3.94 -11.72
N ASN A 61 -1.38 4.92 -10.83
CA ASN A 61 -1.58 6.34 -11.08
C ASN A 61 -0.67 7.20 -10.16
N GLU A 62 -0.67 8.51 -10.36
CA GLU A 62 0.16 9.44 -9.59
C GLU A 62 -0.26 9.51 -8.10
N ASP A 63 -1.55 9.44 -7.80
CA ASP A 63 -2.06 9.47 -6.42
C ASP A 63 -1.56 8.27 -5.60
N ASP A 64 -1.54 7.07 -6.19
CA ASP A 64 -0.96 5.87 -5.58
C ASP A 64 0.53 6.10 -5.25
N ALA A 65 1.27 6.76 -6.15
CA ALA A 65 2.69 7.05 -5.97
C ALA A 65 2.91 8.04 -4.83
N ASP A 66 2.09 9.09 -4.74
CA ASP A 66 2.14 10.09 -3.68
C ASP A 66 1.82 9.50 -2.31
N VAL A 67 0.86 8.57 -2.24
CA VAL A 67 0.55 7.82 -1.02
C VAL A 67 1.75 6.97 -0.60
N LEU A 68 2.37 6.23 -1.52
CA LEU A 68 3.55 5.42 -1.22
C LEU A 68 4.74 6.28 -0.80
N GLN A 69 4.96 7.43 -1.43
CA GLN A 69 6.00 8.36 -0.99
C GLN A 69 5.77 8.78 0.45
N LYS A 70 4.57 9.23 0.81
CA LYS A 70 4.24 9.63 2.18
C LYS A 70 4.47 8.50 3.18
N ILE A 71 4.08 7.28 2.84
CA ILE A 71 4.27 6.10 3.69
C ILE A 71 5.76 5.75 3.84
N ASN A 72 6.52 5.78 2.73
CA ASN A 72 7.94 5.42 2.73
C ASN A 72 8.83 6.44 3.46
N HIS A 73 8.33 7.64 3.74
CA HIS A 73 9.01 8.64 4.58
C HIS A 73 8.93 8.33 6.08
N PHE A 74 8.11 7.37 6.53
CA PHE A 74 8.11 6.96 7.93
C PHE A 74 9.33 6.09 8.24
N ASP A 75 10.17 6.56 9.17
CA ASP A 75 11.42 5.88 9.56
C ASP A 75 11.22 4.67 10.49
N LYS A 76 9.99 4.44 10.95
CA LYS A 76 9.67 3.37 11.90
C LYS A 76 8.50 2.54 11.40
N THR A 77 8.61 1.25 11.61
CA THR A 77 7.55 0.26 11.45
C THR A 77 6.77 0.11 12.75
N PHE A 78 5.55 -0.44 12.68
CA PHE A 78 4.76 -0.71 13.88
C PHE A 78 5.51 -1.57 14.92
N PRO A 79 6.20 -2.67 14.57
CA PRO A 79 6.98 -3.44 15.54
C PRO A 79 8.06 -2.63 16.26
N GLU A 80 8.73 -1.69 15.58
CA GLU A 80 9.78 -0.85 16.17
C GLU A 80 9.26 0.16 17.20
N ILE A 81 7.95 0.46 17.17
CA ILE A 81 7.26 1.27 18.18
C ILE A 81 6.37 0.43 19.10
N ASN A 82 6.66 -0.88 19.21
CA ASN A 82 5.93 -1.84 20.04
C ASN A 82 4.44 -1.97 19.68
N LEU A 83 4.04 -1.62 18.46
CA LEU A 83 2.71 -1.84 17.92
C LEU A 83 2.65 -3.19 17.20
N LYS A 84 1.62 -3.98 17.50
CA LYS A 84 1.33 -5.24 16.81
C LYS A 84 0.22 -5.01 15.79
N MET A 85 0.42 -5.52 14.58
CA MET A 85 -0.60 -5.52 13.53
C MET A 85 -1.43 -6.80 13.63
N GLN A 86 -2.75 -6.67 13.65
CA GLN A 86 -3.68 -7.79 13.55
C GLN A 86 -4.68 -7.47 12.44
N THR A 87 -4.75 -8.32 11.43
CA THR A 87 -5.61 -8.13 10.24
C THR A 87 -7.03 -8.65 10.44
N GLY A 88 -7.34 -9.21 11.62
CA GLY A 88 -8.69 -9.61 11.99
C GLY A 88 -9.54 -8.43 12.45
N ILE A 89 -10.84 -8.48 12.18
CA ILE A 89 -11.79 -7.48 12.67
C ILE A 89 -11.75 -7.50 14.20
N ILE A 90 -11.24 -6.41 14.79
CA ILE A 90 -11.40 -6.15 16.22
C ILE A 90 -12.82 -5.63 16.41
N VAL A 91 -13.59 -6.35 17.23
CA VAL A 91 -14.98 -6.02 17.51
C VAL A 91 -15.03 -5.41 18.90
N ASP A 92 -15.20 -4.10 18.98
CA ASP A 92 -15.13 -3.32 20.21
C ASP A 92 -16.09 -3.82 21.31
N PHE A 93 -17.33 -4.18 20.95
CA PHE A 93 -18.30 -4.72 21.92
C PHE A 93 -17.91 -6.10 22.48
N ARG A 94 -17.02 -6.84 21.81
CA ARG A 94 -16.48 -8.12 22.28
C ARG A 94 -15.23 -7.96 23.13
N THR A 95 -14.68 -6.74 23.23
CA THR A 95 -13.40 -6.46 23.89
C THR A 95 -13.55 -5.31 24.90
N ARG A 96 -14.72 -5.21 25.56
CA ARG A 96 -15.06 -4.07 26.45
C ARG A 96 -14.10 -3.93 27.62
N GLU A 97 -13.57 -5.04 28.11
CA GLU A 97 -12.64 -5.11 29.23
C GLU A 97 -11.28 -4.44 28.96
N VAL A 98 -10.90 -4.29 27.68
CA VAL A 98 -9.66 -3.59 27.28
C VAL A 98 -9.90 -2.19 26.74
N LEU A 99 -11.17 -1.76 26.57
CA LEU A 99 -11.48 -0.39 26.17
C LEU A 99 -11.20 0.58 27.32
N ARG A 100 -10.76 1.79 26.96
CA ARG A 100 -10.47 2.89 27.90
C ARG A 100 -11.22 4.13 27.48
N ASN A 101 -11.81 4.82 28.47
CA ASN A 101 -12.54 6.07 28.27
C ASN A 101 -11.62 7.28 28.18
N GLU A 102 -10.41 7.17 28.73
CA GLU A 102 -9.40 8.21 28.76
C GLU A 102 -8.07 7.65 28.26
N LEU A 103 -7.18 8.53 27.77
CA LEU A 103 -5.84 8.14 27.37
C LEU A 103 -5.02 7.81 28.63
N GLU A 104 -4.49 6.59 28.67
CA GLU A 104 -3.62 6.11 29.74
C GLU A 104 -2.32 5.54 29.16
N GLU A 105 -1.31 5.38 30.00
CA GLU A 105 -0.02 4.82 29.60
C GLU A 105 -0.19 3.39 29.07
N GLY A 106 0.30 3.13 27.85
CA GLY A 106 0.17 1.84 27.18
C GLY A 106 -1.15 1.64 26.41
N ALA A 107 -2.09 2.58 26.45
CA ALA A 107 -3.28 2.56 25.60
C ALA A 107 -2.99 3.09 24.19
N TYR A 108 -3.71 2.56 23.20
CA TYR A 108 -3.64 3.00 21.81
C TYR A 108 -4.95 3.64 21.38
N PRO A 109 -4.93 4.69 20.53
CA PRO A 109 -6.14 5.34 20.05
C PRO A 109 -6.93 4.40 19.13
N LEU A 110 -8.25 4.33 19.35
CA LEU A 110 -9.17 3.62 18.46
C LEU A 110 -9.62 4.57 17.35
N LEU A 111 -9.11 4.36 16.14
CA LEU A 111 -9.42 5.16 14.98
C LEU A 111 -10.42 4.43 14.08
N TYR A 112 -11.57 5.07 13.86
CA TYR A 112 -12.55 4.64 12.86
C TYR A 112 -12.52 5.60 11.67
N SER A 113 -12.91 5.15 10.48
CA SER A 113 -12.96 6.02 9.29
C SER A 113 -13.80 7.28 9.51
N GLN A 114 -14.86 7.20 10.31
CA GLN A 114 -15.71 8.34 10.71
C GLN A 114 -14.97 9.41 11.56
N HIS A 115 -13.86 9.06 12.21
CA HIS A 115 -13.05 9.99 12.99
C HIS A 115 -12.11 10.83 12.09
N ILE A 116 -11.89 10.41 10.84
CA ILE A 116 -11.03 11.10 9.89
C ILE A 116 -11.90 12.05 9.06
N LYS A 117 -11.60 13.35 9.08
CA LYS A 117 -12.33 14.39 8.34
C LYS A 117 -11.37 15.21 7.49
N GLY A 118 -11.78 15.52 6.26
CA GLY A 118 -11.00 16.36 5.34
C GLY A 118 -9.69 15.70 4.90
N GLY A 119 -9.73 14.39 4.64
CA GLY A 119 -8.60 13.62 4.14
C GLY A 119 -7.98 14.22 2.89
#